data_AF-A0A1D1Y6W5-F1
#
_entry.id   AF-A0A1D1Y6W5-F1
#
_cell.length_a   1.000
_cell.length_b   1.000
_cell.length_c   1.000
_cell.angle_alpha   90.00
_cell.angle_beta   90.00
_cell.angle_gamma   90.00
#
_symmetry.space_group_name_H-M   'P 1'
#
loop_
_entity.id
_entity.type
_entity.pdbx_description
1 polymer ?
#
loop_
_entity_poly.entity_id
_entity_poly.type
_entity_poly.pdbx_seq_one_letter_code
_entity_poly.pdbx_strand_id
1 'polypeptide(L)'
;GGVAMVLLLKVARASEYLAVTGLGIKDIKLAKKAWVLPWQRCTVFDVSPVNYEFNVQAMSDEKLPFVLPAVFTIGPRVDNEECLMKYARLISPHDKLSNHVQDLVQGVIEGETRVLAASLTMEQIFQGAKHFKTEVFEKVQLELNQFGLVIYNANVKQLVDVPGYEYFSYLGQKTQQEAASKAKVDVSEARMKGEIGAKERQGLTLQNAAKIDAETKVYSTKRGGEGKMEEIKVATEVNVFETKKEAEVAAANSDLAVKKAGWSQQAKVAEVEASKAVALREAELQMEVEKRNALRQTEKLKAELLSKATVDYDMKVPFLAIYYYSRNFI
;
A
#
# COMPACT_ATOMS: atom_id res chain seq x y z
N GLY A 1 -68.82 52.97 -77.85
CA GLY A 1 -67.67 53.26 -76.97
C GLY A 1 -67.35 52.01 -76.18
N GLY A 2 -66.23 51.35 -76.47
CA GLY A 2 -65.77 50.20 -75.71
C GLY A 2 -65.02 50.68 -74.48
N VAL A 3 -65.47 50.30 -73.29
CA VAL A 3 -64.71 50.51 -72.05
C VAL A 3 -63.45 49.66 -72.17
N ALA A 4 -62.29 50.29 -72.40
CA ALA A 4 -61.02 49.59 -72.42
C ALA A 4 -60.79 48.97 -71.03
N MET A 5 -60.89 47.64 -70.96
CA MET A 5 -60.71 46.90 -69.72
C MET A 5 -59.21 46.86 -69.41
N VAL A 6 -58.76 47.73 -68.51
CA VAL A 6 -57.36 47.73 -68.05
C VAL A 6 -57.15 46.54 -67.13
N LEU A 7 -56.38 45.56 -67.62
CA LEU A 7 -55.94 44.38 -66.89
C LEU A 7 -54.60 44.67 -66.22
N LEU A 8 -54.57 44.67 -64.89
CA LEU A 8 -53.34 44.87 -64.12
C LEU A 8 -52.74 43.52 -63.73
N LEU A 9 -51.54 43.22 -64.22
CA LEU A 9 -50.78 42.05 -63.79
C LEU A 9 -50.07 42.36 -62.47
N LYS A 10 -50.37 41.58 -61.43
CA LYS A 10 -49.64 41.59 -60.16
C LYS A 10 -48.88 40.29 -59.98
N VAL A 11 -47.65 40.41 -59.46
CA VAL A 11 -46.75 39.30 -59.16
C VAL A 11 -46.28 39.45 -57.71
N ALA A 12 -46.44 38.40 -56.92
CA ALA A 12 -45.96 38.34 -55.54
C ALA A 12 -44.48 37.93 -55.48
N ARG A 13 -43.78 38.36 -54.42
CA ARG A 13 -42.41 37.90 -54.13
C ARG A 13 -42.39 36.43 -53.69
N ALA A 14 -41.19 35.87 -53.54
CA ALA A 14 -40.99 34.47 -53.17
C ALA A 14 -41.76 34.09 -51.89
N SER A 15 -41.73 34.94 -50.86
CA SER A 15 -42.40 34.74 -49.58
C SER A 15 -43.84 35.29 -49.52
N GLU A 16 -44.37 35.85 -50.61
CA GLU A 16 -45.68 36.52 -50.60
C GLU A 16 -46.72 35.73 -51.42
N TYR A 17 -48.00 35.88 -51.10
CA TYR A 17 -49.11 35.39 -51.90
C TYR A 17 -50.12 36.50 -52.18
N LEU A 18 -50.76 36.43 -53.34
CA LEU A 18 -51.87 37.30 -53.71
C LEU A 18 -53.18 36.63 -53.31
N ALA A 19 -53.96 37.28 -52.45
CA ALA A 19 -55.36 36.96 -52.23
C ALA A 19 -56.21 37.85 -53.13
N VAL A 20 -56.89 37.24 -54.10
CA VAL A 20 -57.77 37.94 -55.04
C VAL A 20 -59.23 37.63 -54.70
N THR A 21 -60.04 38.67 -54.55
CA THR A 21 -61.48 38.61 -54.27
C THR A 21 -62.25 39.50 -55.25
N GLY A 22 -63.56 39.29 -55.41
CA GLY A 22 -64.41 40.13 -56.26
C GLY A 22 -65.18 39.36 -57.32
N LEU A 23 -65.66 40.07 -58.34
CA LEU A 23 -66.62 39.51 -59.30
C LEU A 23 -66.06 38.26 -60.01
N GLY A 24 -66.82 37.16 -59.97
CA GLY A 24 -66.45 35.86 -60.54
C GLY A 24 -65.64 34.94 -59.60
N ILE A 25 -65.32 35.39 -58.39
CA ILE A 25 -64.63 34.60 -57.36
C ILE A 25 -65.60 34.44 -56.18
N LYS A 26 -65.91 33.20 -55.79
CA LYS A 26 -66.90 32.92 -54.73
C LYS A 26 -66.39 33.22 -53.32
N ASP A 27 -65.09 33.13 -53.09
CA ASP A 27 -64.51 33.20 -51.74
C ASP A 27 -63.17 33.97 -51.79
N ILE A 28 -62.02 33.30 -51.85
CA ILE A 28 -60.70 33.91 -52.07
C ILE A 28 -59.96 33.03 -53.10
N LYS A 29 -59.23 33.66 -54.03
CA LYS A 29 -58.32 32.95 -54.93
C LYS A 29 -56.88 33.30 -54.56
N LEU A 30 -56.09 32.29 -54.19
CA LEU A 30 -54.67 32.44 -53.91
C LEU A 30 -53.85 32.23 -55.18
N ALA A 31 -52.91 33.13 -55.44
CA ALA A 31 -52.01 33.00 -56.58
C ALA A 31 -50.67 33.71 -56.33
N LYS A 32 -49.59 33.20 -56.94
CA LYS A 32 -48.30 33.93 -57.02
C LYS A 32 -48.31 35.00 -58.12
N LYS A 33 -49.09 34.79 -59.17
CA LYS A 33 -49.28 35.72 -60.29
C LYS A 33 -50.75 35.74 -60.66
N ALA A 34 -51.34 36.93 -60.76
CA ALA A 34 -52.75 37.08 -61.11
C ALA A 34 -52.99 38.33 -61.95
N TRP A 35 -53.88 38.18 -62.92
CA TRP A 35 -54.49 39.30 -63.62
C TRP A 35 -55.66 39.80 -62.77
N VAL A 36 -55.60 41.06 -62.34
CA VAL A 36 -56.63 41.67 -61.49
C VAL A 36 -57.51 42.56 -62.36
N LEU A 37 -58.80 42.23 -62.41
CA LEU A 37 -59.81 43.03 -63.11
C LEU A 37 -60.22 44.25 -62.26
N PRO A 38 -60.76 45.33 -62.85
CA PRO A 38 -61.19 46.53 -62.11
C PRO A 38 -62.20 46.26 -60.97
N TRP A 39 -62.99 45.19 -61.09
CA TRP A 39 -64.00 44.76 -60.12
C TRP A 39 -63.47 43.71 -59.13
N GLN A 40 -62.16 43.45 -59.15
CA GLN A 40 -61.48 42.52 -58.23
C GLN A 40 -60.53 43.30 -57.32
N ARG A 41 -60.47 42.89 -56.05
CA ARG A 41 -59.52 43.38 -55.07
C ARG A 41 -58.41 42.35 -54.91
N CYS A 42 -57.19 42.84 -54.77
CA CYS A 42 -56.02 42.00 -54.57
C CYS A 42 -55.22 42.54 -53.39
N THR A 43 -55.12 41.71 -52.35
CA THR A 43 -54.27 41.94 -51.17
C THR A 43 -53.04 41.04 -51.25
N VAL A 44 -51.89 41.58 -50.85
CA VAL A 44 -50.62 40.84 -50.77
C VAL A 44 -50.37 40.56 -49.30
N PHE A 45 -50.03 39.32 -48.96
CA PHE A 45 -49.65 38.94 -47.60
C PHE A 45 -48.38 38.08 -47.62
N ASP A 46 -47.56 38.23 -46.59
CA ASP A 46 -46.33 37.46 -46.39
C ASP A 46 -46.66 36.16 -45.65
N VAL A 47 -46.02 35.06 -46.04
CA VAL A 47 -46.14 33.75 -45.39
C VAL A 47 -44.92 33.39 -44.56
N SER A 48 -43.95 34.30 -44.46
CA SER A 48 -42.74 34.11 -43.65
C SER A 48 -43.10 33.93 -42.17
N PRO A 49 -42.51 32.94 -41.48
CA PRO A 49 -42.70 32.79 -40.05
C PRO A 49 -42.20 34.01 -39.27
N VAL A 50 -42.96 34.42 -38.26
CA VAL A 50 -42.66 35.57 -37.40
C VAL A 50 -42.35 35.06 -35.98
N ASN A 51 -41.39 35.70 -35.32
CA ASN A 51 -41.08 35.41 -33.92
C ASN A 51 -41.98 36.25 -33.01
N TYR A 52 -42.70 35.56 -32.13
CA TYR A 52 -43.54 36.15 -31.10
C TYR A 52 -42.89 35.90 -29.75
N GLU A 53 -42.50 36.98 -29.07
CA GLU A 53 -42.02 36.93 -27.70
C GLU A 53 -43.13 37.29 -26.75
N PHE A 54 -43.31 36.51 -25.68
CA PHE A 54 -44.30 36.79 -24.67
C PHE A 54 -43.85 36.34 -23.29
N ASN A 55 -44.43 36.98 -22.28
CA ASN A 55 -44.19 36.70 -20.87
C ASN A 55 -45.52 36.32 -20.23
N VAL A 56 -45.87 35.03 -20.26
CA VAL A 56 -47.15 34.58 -19.70
C VAL A 56 -47.06 34.63 -18.18
N GLN A 57 -47.92 35.42 -17.55
CA GLN A 57 -48.13 35.36 -16.11
C GLN A 57 -49.20 34.31 -15.82
N ALA A 58 -48.82 33.29 -15.04
CA ALA A 58 -49.68 32.19 -14.67
C ALA A 58 -49.58 31.88 -13.17
N MET A 59 -50.49 31.07 -12.68
CA MET A 59 -50.50 30.57 -11.30
C MET A 59 -50.44 29.04 -11.34
N SER A 60 -49.63 28.44 -10.47
CA SER A 60 -49.60 26.99 -10.26
C SER A 60 -50.84 26.51 -9.49
N ASP A 61 -51.02 25.19 -9.39
CA ASP A 61 -52.05 24.56 -8.54
C ASP A 61 -51.94 25.02 -7.07
N GLU A 62 -50.73 25.29 -6.60
CA GLU A 62 -50.42 25.80 -5.26
C GLU A 62 -50.65 27.31 -5.11
N LYS A 63 -51.20 27.96 -6.15
CA LYS A 63 -51.44 29.41 -6.23
C LYS A 63 -50.18 30.26 -6.16
N LEU A 64 -49.03 29.70 -6.56
CA LEU A 64 -47.79 30.45 -6.68
C LEU A 64 -47.75 31.13 -8.06
N PRO A 65 -47.62 32.47 -8.11
CA PRO A 65 -47.55 33.18 -9.37
C PRO A 65 -46.14 33.07 -9.96
N PHE A 66 -46.06 32.86 -11.27
CA PHE A 66 -44.79 32.82 -11.99
C PHE A 66 -44.92 33.41 -13.39
N VAL A 67 -43.78 33.76 -13.98
CA VAL A 67 -43.68 34.24 -15.35
C VAL A 67 -42.99 33.18 -16.21
N LEU A 68 -43.63 32.82 -17.31
CA LEU A 68 -43.08 31.97 -18.35
C LEU A 68 -42.66 32.83 -19.55
N PRO A 69 -41.39 33.23 -19.65
CA PRO A 69 -40.86 33.87 -20.84
C PRO A 69 -40.65 32.83 -21.94
N ALA A 70 -41.27 33.03 -23.10
CA ALA A 70 -41.08 32.15 -24.24
C ALA A 70 -41.14 32.87 -25.58
N VAL A 71 -40.49 32.26 -26.57
CA VAL A 71 -40.39 32.78 -27.94
C VAL A 71 -40.87 31.71 -28.89
N PHE A 72 -41.89 32.03 -29.68
CA PHE A 72 -42.49 31.10 -30.63
C PHE A 72 -42.34 31.65 -32.05
N THR A 73 -41.83 30.82 -32.95
CA THR A 73 -41.77 31.13 -34.38
C THR A 73 -43.01 30.55 -35.04
N ILE A 74 -43.96 31.40 -35.42
CA ILE A 74 -45.27 31.00 -35.93
C ILE A 74 -45.48 31.59 -37.32
N GLY A 75 -46.02 30.79 -38.23
CA GLY A 75 -46.39 31.25 -39.56
C GLY A 75 -47.47 30.37 -40.18
N PRO A 76 -48.05 30.77 -41.31
CA PRO A 76 -48.98 29.91 -42.04
C PRO A 76 -48.26 28.67 -42.59
N ARG A 77 -49.00 27.56 -42.69
CA ARG A 77 -48.51 26.35 -43.35
C ARG A 77 -48.65 26.50 -44.87
N VAL A 78 -47.52 26.54 -45.58
CA VAL A 78 -47.50 26.79 -47.03
C VAL A 78 -47.86 25.53 -47.85
N ASP A 79 -47.67 24.34 -47.27
CA ASP A 79 -47.92 23.06 -47.96
C ASP A 79 -49.41 22.76 -48.16
N ASN A 80 -50.29 23.40 -47.40
CA ASN A 80 -51.74 23.17 -47.46
C ASN A 80 -52.47 24.46 -47.88
N GLU A 81 -53.08 24.43 -49.05
CA GLU A 81 -53.84 25.56 -49.60
C GLU A 81 -55.01 25.97 -48.69
N GLU A 82 -55.62 25.03 -47.97
CA GLU A 82 -56.70 25.32 -47.01
C GLU A 82 -56.19 26.14 -45.81
N CYS A 83 -54.97 25.87 -45.33
CA CYS A 83 -54.34 26.62 -44.24
C CYS A 83 -54.01 28.05 -44.67
N LEU A 84 -53.45 28.21 -45.87
CA LEU A 84 -53.21 29.52 -46.48
C LEU A 84 -54.52 30.32 -46.66
N MET A 85 -55.60 29.65 -47.05
CA MET A 85 -56.91 30.30 -47.20
C MET A 85 -57.47 30.80 -45.86
N LYS A 86 -57.36 30.00 -44.79
CA LYS A 86 -57.74 30.40 -43.43
C LYS A 86 -56.93 31.62 -42.96
N TYR A 87 -55.62 31.60 -43.20
CA TYR A 87 -54.74 32.71 -42.86
C TYR A 87 -55.04 33.98 -43.67
N ALA A 88 -55.31 33.85 -44.97
CA ALA A 88 -55.68 34.97 -45.82
C ALA A 88 -57.01 35.62 -45.39
N ARG A 89 -57.97 34.83 -44.87
CA ARG A 89 -59.20 35.35 -44.26
C ARG A 89 -58.92 36.14 -42.98
N LEU A 90 -58.01 35.64 -42.14
CA LEU A 90 -57.63 36.28 -40.87
C LEU A 90 -56.95 37.65 -41.09
N ILE A 91 -56.10 37.76 -42.13
CA ILE A 91 -55.38 38.99 -42.48
C ILE A 91 -56.22 39.96 -43.32
N SER A 92 -57.36 39.50 -43.83
CA SER A 92 -58.22 40.34 -44.68
C SER A 92 -58.65 41.61 -43.92
N PRO A 93 -58.46 42.80 -44.51
CA PRO A 93 -58.52 44.06 -43.80
C PRO A 93 -59.96 44.37 -43.36
N HIS A 94 -60.30 43.93 -42.16
CA HIS A 94 -61.27 44.64 -41.33
C HIS A 94 -60.49 45.80 -40.69
N ASP A 95 -61.04 47.01 -40.79
CA ASP A 95 -60.51 48.30 -40.37
C ASP A 95 -59.31 48.30 -39.38
N LYS A 96 -58.21 48.96 -39.79
CA LYS A 96 -57.23 49.71 -38.97
C LYS A 96 -56.83 49.10 -37.60
N LEU A 97 -55.73 48.34 -37.57
CA LEU A 97 -54.68 48.30 -36.51
C LEU A 97 -53.97 46.94 -36.61
N SER A 98 -52.73 46.98 -37.07
CA SER A 98 -51.95 45.89 -37.65
C SER A 98 -51.59 44.69 -36.76
N ASN A 99 -52.24 44.50 -35.61
CA ASN A 99 -51.83 43.53 -34.58
C ASN A 99 -52.83 42.38 -34.36
N HIS A 100 -53.91 42.28 -35.14
CA HIS A 100 -54.94 41.27 -34.89
C HIS A 100 -54.42 39.82 -34.82
N VAL A 101 -53.47 39.44 -35.69
CA VAL A 101 -52.84 38.12 -35.66
C VAL A 101 -51.96 37.95 -34.43
N GLN A 102 -51.25 38.99 -34.03
CA GLN A 102 -50.41 38.97 -32.83
C GLN A 102 -51.26 38.83 -31.56
N ASP A 103 -52.33 39.60 -31.44
CA ASP A 103 -53.25 39.55 -30.29
C ASP A 103 -53.96 38.20 -30.19
N LEU A 104 -54.35 37.62 -31.34
CA LEU A 104 -54.94 36.28 -31.40
C LEU A 104 -53.94 35.22 -30.92
N VAL A 105 -52.73 35.22 -31.49
CA VAL A 105 -51.67 34.26 -31.14
C VAL A 105 -51.31 34.40 -29.66
N GLN A 106 -51.17 35.63 -29.17
CA GLN A 106 -50.90 35.91 -27.76
C GLN A 106 -52.04 35.41 -26.86
N GLY A 107 -53.29 35.70 -27.19
CA GLY A 107 -54.45 35.27 -26.42
C GLY A 107 -54.59 33.75 -26.34
N VAL A 108 -54.36 33.03 -27.44
CA VAL A 108 -54.38 31.56 -27.48
C VAL A 108 -53.27 30.99 -26.59
N ILE A 109 -52.04 31.49 -26.72
CA ILE A 109 -50.91 30.94 -25.96
C ILE A 109 -51.06 31.25 -24.47
N GLU A 110 -51.42 32.48 -24.10
CA GLU A 110 -51.64 32.85 -22.70
C GLU A 110 -52.79 32.04 -22.08
N GLY A 111 -53.88 31.82 -22.82
CA GLY A 111 -55.03 31.03 -22.40
C GLY A 111 -54.64 29.58 -22.09
N GLU A 112 -54.09 28.87 -23.08
CA GLU A 112 -53.74 27.45 -22.95
C GLU A 112 -52.62 27.22 -21.91
N THR A 113 -51.61 28.11 -21.89
CA THR A 113 -50.54 28.03 -20.90
C THR A 113 -51.07 28.20 -19.48
N ARG A 114 -52.03 29.12 -19.26
CA ARG A 114 -52.63 29.36 -17.93
C ARG A 114 -53.45 28.16 -17.45
N VAL A 115 -54.20 27.51 -18.34
CA VAL A 115 -54.98 26.32 -18.01
C VAL A 115 -54.07 25.17 -17.57
N LEU A 116 -52.98 24.93 -18.31
CA LEU A 116 -52.00 23.89 -17.96
C LEU A 116 -51.25 24.22 -16.67
N ALA A 117 -50.80 25.47 -16.52
CA ALA A 117 -50.12 25.92 -15.30
C ALA A 117 -50.96 25.71 -14.04
N ALA A 118 -52.26 26.00 -14.11
CA ALA A 118 -53.18 25.84 -12.98
C ALA A 118 -53.37 24.37 -12.53
N SER A 119 -53.02 23.40 -13.38
CA SER A 119 -53.18 21.97 -13.09
C SER A 119 -51.92 21.30 -12.52
N LEU A 120 -50.79 22.00 -12.51
CA LEU A 120 -49.48 21.45 -12.15
C LEU A 120 -48.92 22.16 -10.91
N THR A 121 -48.21 21.40 -10.07
CA THR A 121 -47.48 21.98 -8.95
C THR A 121 -46.22 22.70 -9.42
N MET A 122 -45.66 23.55 -8.57
CA MET A 122 -44.50 24.34 -8.95
C MET A 122 -43.27 23.47 -9.24
N GLU A 123 -43.06 22.41 -8.45
CA GLU A 123 -41.98 21.46 -8.68
C GLU A 123 -42.19 20.67 -9.97
N GLN A 124 -43.42 20.33 -10.33
CA GLN A 124 -43.71 19.62 -11.57
C GLN A 124 -43.44 20.49 -12.80
N ILE A 125 -43.78 21.78 -12.74
CA ILE A 125 -43.46 22.72 -13.83
C ILE A 125 -41.94 22.90 -13.95
N PHE A 126 -41.21 22.92 -12.84
CA PHE A 126 -39.75 23.08 -12.81
C PHE A 126 -38.98 21.81 -13.23
N GLN A 127 -39.27 20.66 -12.62
CA GLN A 127 -38.63 19.37 -12.90
C GLN A 127 -39.10 18.77 -14.22
N GLY A 128 -40.39 18.94 -14.53
CA GLY A 128 -41.07 18.44 -15.71
C GLY A 128 -41.09 19.43 -16.87
N ALA A 129 -40.17 20.42 -16.90
CA ALA A 129 -40.14 21.45 -17.94
C ALA A 129 -40.20 20.89 -19.38
N LYS A 130 -39.69 19.67 -19.62
CA LYS A 130 -39.79 19.02 -20.93
C LYS A 130 -41.21 18.52 -21.26
N HIS A 131 -41.90 17.93 -20.28
CA HIS A 131 -43.29 17.48 -20.45
C HIS A 131 -44.22 18.66 -20.61
N PHE A 132 -44.09 19.66 -19.72
CA PHE A 132 -44.87 20.89 -19.76
C PHE A 132 -44.71 21.61 -21.12
N LYS A 133 -43.48 21.73 -21.64
CA LYS A 133 -43.24 22.31 -22.97
C LYS A 133 -43.98 21.57 -24.08
N THR A 134 -43.98 20.24 -24.05
CA THR A 134 -44.62 19.42 -25.08
C THR A 134 -46.13 19.56 -25.01
N GLU A 135 -46.69 19.54 -23.81
CA GLU A 135 -48.13 19.65 -23.59
C GLU A 135 -48.68 21.03 -23.96
N VAL A 136 -47.98 22.11 -23.56
CA VAL A 136 -48.30 23.49 -23.99
C VAL A 136 -48.23 23.59 -25.52
N PHE A 137 -47.18 23.03 -26.13
CA PHE A 137 -47.02 23.05 -27.58
C PHE A 137 -48.17 22.34 -28.31
N GLU A 138 -48.56 21.14 -27.87
CA GLU A 138 -49.64 20.38 -28.49
C GLU A 138 -50.98 21.10 -28.38
N LYS A 139 -51.31 21.63 -27.20
CA LYS A 139 -52.56 22.38 -26.96
C LYS A 139 -52.63 23.65 -27.79
N VAL A 140 -51.57 24.45 -27.78
CA VAL A 140 -51.50 25.69 -28.58
C VAL A 140 -51.57 25.37 -30.09
N GLN A 141 -50.88 24.32 -30.55
CA GLN A 141 -50.91 23.95 -31.97
C GLN A 141 -52.32 23.55 -32.45
N LEU A 142 -53.11 22.88 -31.60
CA LEU A 142 -54.50 22.51 -31.91
C LEU A 142 -55.38 23.74 -32.13
N GLU A 143 -55.25 24.77 -31.30
CA GLU A 143 -55.97 26.03 -31.45
C GLU A 143 -55.50 26.82 -32.69
N LEU A 144 -54.17 26.91 -32.91
CA LEU A 144 -53.60 27.61 -34.06
C LEU A 144 -53.95 26.97 -35.41
N ASN A 145 -54.18 25.65 -35.46
CA ASN A 145 -54.61 24.94 -36.66
C ASN A 145 -55.96 25.46 -37.21
N GLN A 146 -56.84 25.97 -36.35
CA GLN A 146 -58.13 26.54 -36.76
C GLN A 146 -57.94 27.78 -37.63
N PHE A 147 -56.85 28.51 -37.41
CA PHE A 147 -56.46 29.72 -38.14
C PHE A 147 -55.47 29.45 -39.28
N GLY A 148 -55.09 28.19 -39.50
CA GLY A 148 -54.10 27.81 -40.52
C GLY A 148 -52.65 28.13 -40.15
N LEU A 149 -52.39 28.39 -38.87
CA LEU A 149 -51.07 28.71 -38.33
C LEU A 149 -50.36 27.46 -37.80
N VAL A 150 -49.05 27.42 -37.95
CA VAL A 150 -48.18 26.37 -37.43
C VAL A 150 -47.01 26.97 -36.66
N ILE A 151 -46.66 26.33 -35.56
CA ILE A 151 -45.47 26.63 -34.78
C ILE A 151 -44.29 25.90 -35.43
N TYR A 152 -43.34 26.66 -35.97
CA TYR A 152 -42.09 26.12 -36.53
C TYR A 152 -41.05 25.86 -35.44
N ASN A 153 -41.03 26.71 -34.41
CA ASN A 153 -40.11 26.60 -33.28
C ASN A 153 -40.76 27.18 -32.02
N ALA A 154 -40.49 26.57 -30.87
CA ALA A 154 -40.84 27.11 -29.57
C ALA A 154 -39.63 27.03 -28.65
N ASN A 155 -39.19 28.17 -28.15
CA ASN A 155 -38.12 28.28 -27.18
C ASN A 155 -38.66 28.86 -25.87
N VAL A 156 -38.82 27.99 -24.88
CA VAL A 156 -39.23 28.37 -23.53
C VAL A 156 -37.99 28.61 -22.67
N LYS A 157 -37.82 29.86 -22.20
CA LYS A 157 -36.73 30.27 -21.31
C LYS A 157 -36.99 29.77 -19.88
N GLN A 158 -36.04 30.02 -18.98
CA GLN A 158 -36.19 29.67 -17.57
C GLN A 158 -37.35 30.47 -16.94
N LEU A 159 -38.11 29.81 -16.09
CA LEU A 159 -39.20 30.43 -15.33
C LEU A 159 -38.63 31.54 -14.42
N VAL A 160 -39.37 32.62 -14.28
CA VAL A 160 -38.98 33.78 -13.48
C VAL A 160 -40.07 34.05 -12.43
N ASP A 161 -39.65 34.43 -11.22
CA ASP A 161 -40.58 34.84 -10.18
C ASP A 161 -41.27 36.16 -10.57
N VAL A 162 -42.54 36.32 -10.17
CA VAL A 162 -43.23 37.62 -10.25
C VAL A 162 -42.62 38.56 -9.20
N PRO A 163 -42.45 39.87 -9.48
CA PRO A 163 -41.95 40.83 -8.51
C PRO A 163 -42.71 40.76 -7.18
N GLY A 164 -42.00 40.50 -6.07
CA GLY A 164 -42.58 40.30 -4.74
C GLY A 164 -42.60 38.85 -4.25
N TYR A 165 -42.26 37.89 -5.13
CA TYR A 165 -42.07 36.49 -4.79
C TYR A 165 -40.61 36.09 -5.10
N GLU A 166 -40.02 35.22 -4.28
CA GLU A 166 -38.62 34.79 -4.42
C GLU A 166 -38.48 33.25 -4.42
N TYR A 167 -39.53 32.55 -4.83
CA TYR A 167 -39.60 31.09 -4.72
C TYR A 167 -38.48 30.41 -5.51
N PHE A 168 -38.23 30.79 -6.77
CA PHE A 168 -37.17 30.16 -7.57
C PHE A 168 -35.77 30.46 -7.04
N SER A 169 -35.58 31.65 -6.46
CA SER A 169 -34.31 32.02 -5.85
C SER A 169 -33.99 31.10 -4.65
N TYR A 170 -34.96 30.91 -3.75
CA TYR A 170 -34.82 29.99 -2.62
C TYR A 170 -34.74 28.52 -3.04
N LEU A 171 -35.53 28.11 -4.04
CA LEU A 171 -35.49 26.75 -4.56
C LEU A 171 -34.12 26.42 -5.15
N GLY A 172 -33.57 27.32 -5.98
CA GLY A 172 -32.23 27.18 -6.54
C GLY A 172 -31.15 27.08 -5.46
N GLN A 173 -31.24 27.92 -4.43
CA GLN A 173 -30.32 27.86 -3.29
C GLN A 173 -30.45 26.54 -2.51
N LYS A 174 -31.67 26.07 -2.25
CA LYS A 174 -31.95 24.79 -1.58
C LYS A 174 -31.38 23.61 -2.37
N THR A 175 -31.61 23.56 -3.69
CA THR A 175 -31.09 22.49 -4.55
C THR A 175 -29.55 22.48 -4.58
N GLN A 176 -28.91 23.65 -4.61
CA GLN A 176 -27.45 23.74 -4.52
C GLN A 176 -26.92 23.25 -3.17
N GLN A 177 -27.57 23.64 -2.07
CA GLN A 177 -27.20 23.18 -0.73
C GLN A 177 -27.44 21.68 -0.53
N GLU A 178 -28.53 21.13 -1.07
CA GLU A 178 -28.82 19.70 -1.05
C GLU A 178 -27.78 18.90 -1.85
N ALA A 179 -27.43 19.36 -3.05
CA ALA A 179 -26.38 18.73 -3.86
C ALA A 179 -25.02 18.78 -3.16
N ALA A 180 -24.66 19.93 -2.58
CA ALA A 180 -23.42 20.07 -1.81
C ALA A 180 -23.40 19.18 -0.55
N SER A 181 -24.54 19.08 0.14
CA SER A 181 -24.68 18.23 1.33
C SER A 181 -24.58 16.76 0.96
N LYS A 182 -25.22 16.32 -0.12
CA LYS A 182 -25.13 14.95 -0.64
C LYS A 182 -23.69 14.61 -1.04
N ALA A 183 -23.03 15.48 -1.79
CA ALA A 183 -21.61 15.30 -2.13
C ALA A 183 -20.72 15.20 -0.89
N LYS A 184 -21.00 16.00 0.15
CA LYS A 184 -20.26 15.94 1.42
C LYS A 184 -20.50 14.62 2.17
N VAL A 185 -21.72 14.09 2.15
CA VAL A 185 -22.04 12.76 2.70
C VAL A 185 -21.28 11.69 1.94
N ASP A 186 -21.35 11.68 0.61
CA ASP A 186 -20.66 10.68 -0.24
C ASP A 186 -19.13 10.70 -0.01
N VAL A 187 -18.52 11.88 0.09
CA VAL A 187 -17.09 12.03 0.41
C VAL A 187 -16.76 11.52 1.81
N SER A 188 -17.65 11.77 2.78
CA SER A 188 -17.45 11.32 4.18
C SER A 188 -17.57 9.80 4.28
N GLU A 189 -18.53 9.19 3.59
CA GLU A 189 -18.68 7.73 3.50
C GLU A 189 -17.49 7.08 2.81
N ALA A 190 -17.04 7.65 1.69
CA ALA A 190 -15.85 7.17 0.98
C ALA A 190 -14.60 7.24 1.87
N ARG A 191 -14.42 8.34 2.62
CA ARG A 191 -13.33 8.50 3.58
C ARG A 191 -13.42 7.49 4.73
N MET A 192 -14.61 7.30 5.32
CA MET A 192 -14.84 6.32 6.38
C MET A 192 -14.47 4.91 5.89
N LYS A 193 -14.93 4.51 4.70
CA LYS A 193 -14.62 3.22 4.09
C LYS A 193 -13.11 3.06 3.84
N GLY A 194 -12.45 4.12 3.35
CA GLY A 194 -11.01 4.14 3.14
C GLY A 194 -10.22 3.99 4.44
N GLU A 195 -10.59 4.71 5.50
CA GLU A 195 -9.95 4.65 6.81
C GLU A 195 -10.15 3.29 7.49
N ILE A 196 -11.35 2.70 7.40
CA ILE A 196 -11.63 1.35 7.90
C ILE A 196 -10.77 0.32 7.15
N GLY A 197 -10.75 0.35 5.82
CA GLY A 197 -9.95 -0.57 5.02
C GLY A 197 -8.44 -0.45 5.29
N ALA A 198 -7.95 0.79 5.52
CA ALA A 198 -6.56 1.03 5.90
C ALA A 198 -6.21 0.44 7.27
N LYS A 199 -7.06 0.68 8.28
CA LYS A 199 -6.86 0.11 9.63
C LYS A 199 -6.98 -1.40 9.66
N GLU A 200 -7.91 -1.98 8.90
CA GLU A 200 -8.07 -3.42 8.78
C GLU A 200 -6.81 -4.07 8.18
N ARG A 201 -6.28 -3.51 7.08
CA ARG A 201 -5.01 -3.95 6.47
C ARG A 201 -3.84 -3.82 7.44
N GLN A 202 -3.77 -2.73 8.21
CA GLN A 202 -2.73 -2.54 9.22
C GLN A 202 -2.86 -3.57 10.36
N GLY A 203 -4.08 -3.82 10.85
CA GLY A 203 -4.36 -4.82 11.87
C GLY A 203 -3.99 -6.23 11.41
N LEU A 204 -4.33 -6.60 10.18
CA LEU A 204 -3.96 -7.87 9.58
C LEU A 204 -2.43 -8.02 9.46
N THR A 205 -1.75 -6.95 9.05
CA THR A 205 -0.28 -6.92 8.94
C THR A 205 0.37 -7.11 10.30
N LEU A 206 -0.12 -6.44 11.35
CA LEU A 206 0.37 -6.59 12.71
C LEU A 206 0.13 -8.01 13.25
N GLN A 207 -1.06 -8.58 13.01
CA GLN A 207 -1.35 -9.96 13.41
C GLN A 207 -0.44 -10.96 12.69
N ASN A 208 -0.20 -10.78 11.38
CA ASN A 208 0.70 -11.64 10.62
C ASN A 208 2.14 -11.49 11.09
N ALA A 209 2.61 -10.27 11.35
CA ALA A 209 3.93 -10.04 11.91
C ALA A 209 4.09 -10.71 13.29
N ALA A 210 3.07 -10.61 14.16
CA ALA A 210 3.09 -11.27 15.47
C ALA A 210 3.08 -12.81 15.36
N LYS A 211 2.31 -13.38 14.42
CA LYS A 211 2.35 -14.82 14.13
C LYS A 211 3.73 -15.26 13.63
N ILE A 212 4.31 -14.51 12.69
CA ILE A 212 5.66 -14.80 12.17
C ILE A 212 6.71 -14.69 13.29
N ASP A 213 6.65 -13.68 14.16
CA ASP A 213 7.60 -13.56 15.29
C ASP A 213 7.47 -14.73 16.27
N ALA A 214 6.23 -15.13 16.59
CA ALA A 214 5.97 -16.30 17.43
C ALA A 214 6.50 -17.60 16.80
N GLU A 215 6.23 -17.83 15.51
CA GLU A 215 6.75 -18.97 14.75
C GLU A 215 8.28 -18.94 14.66
N THR A 216 8.88 -17.76 14.45
CA THR A 216 10.33 -17.57 14.41
C THR A 216 10.98 -17.89 15.75
N LYS A 217 10.38 -17.46 16.88
CA LYS A 217 10.84 -17.83 18.23
C LYS A 217 10.72 -19.32 18.51
N VAL A 218 9.63 -19.96 18.09
CA VAL A 218 9.47 -21.41 18.23
C VAL A 218 10.53 -22.14 17.40
N TYR A 219 10.76 -21.69 16.16
CA TYR A 219 11.76 -22.26 15.28
C TYR A 219 13.18 -22.07 15.83
N SER A 220 13.54 -20.86 16.30
CA SER A 220 14.85 -20.61 16.90
C SER A 220 15.07 -21.39 18.20
N THR A 221 14.03 -21.57 19.01
CA THR A 221 14.11 -22.38 20.24
C THR A 221 14.28 -23.86 19.91
N LYS A 222 13.56 -24.39 18.90
CA LYS A 222 13.77 -25.76 18.42
C LYS A 222 15.18 -25.96 17.87
N ARG A 223 15.65 -25.07 17.00
CA ARG A 223 17.02 -25.13 16.44
C ARG A 223 18.10 -25.00 17.52
N GLY A 224 17.89 -24.16 18.52
CA GLY A 224 18.77 -24.05 19.68
C GLY A 224 18.74 -25.31 20.56
N GLY A 225 17.60 -25.97 20.68
CA GLY A 225 17.47 -27.26 21.35
C GLY A 225 18.17 -28.40 20.59
N GLU A 226 18.04 -28.43 19.27
CA GLU A 226 18.74 -29.38 18.39
C GLU A 226 20.26 -29.15 18.41
N GLY A 227 20.71 -27.89 18.36
CA GLY A 227 22.13 -27.53 18.50
C GLY A 227 22.70 -27.96 19.85
N LYS A 228 21.97 -27.73 20.95
CA LYS A 228 22.39 -28.20 22.29
C LYS A 228 22.41 -29.72 22.41
N MET A 229 21.45 -30.42 21.81
CA MET A 229 21.46 -31.89 21.76
C MET A 229 22.69 -32.41 21.02
N GLU A 230 23.07 -31.77 19.90
CA GLU A 230 24.25 -32.16 19.14
C GLU A 230 25.56 -31.81 19.86
N GLU A 231 25.63 -30.65 20.52
CA GLU A 231 26.75 -30.31 21.42
C GLU A 231 26.91 -31.30 22.56
N ILE A 232 25.80 -31.75 23.18
CA ILE A 232 25.83 -32.75 24.26
C ILE A 232 26.31 -34.11 23.73
N LYS A 233 25.90 -34.53 22.52
CA LYS A 233 26.40 -35.76 21.90
C LYS A 233 27.90 -35.68 21.62
N VAL A 234 28.37 -34.60 21.02
CA VAL A 234 29.81 -34.40 20.75
C VAL A 234 30.60 -34.37 22.06
N ALA A 235 30.11 -33.65 23.08
CA ALA A 235 30.75 -33.61 24.39
C ALA A 235 30.77 -34.97 25.10
N THR A 236 29.73 -35.79 24.95
CA THR A 236 29.72 -37.17 25.49
C THR A 236 30.68 -38.07 24.73
N GLU A 237 30.76 -37.97 23.40
CA GLU A 237 31.75 -38.70 22.59
C GLU A 237 33.19 -38.31 22.95
N VAL A 238 33.48 -37.02 23.12
CA VAL A 238 34.79 -36.51 23.56
C VAL A 238 35.14 -37.03 24.95
N ASN A 239 34.23 -36.96 25.92
CA ASN A 239 34.47 -37.50 27.27
C ASN A 239 34.73 -39.01 27.26
N VAL A 240 34.00 -39.78 26.45
CA VAL A 240 34.24 -41.23 26.29
C VAL A 240 35.62 -41.48 25.67
N PHE A 241 36.06 -40.65 24.72
CA PHE A 241 37.38 -40.76 24.12
C PHE A 241 38.50 -40.38 25.10
N GLU A 242 38.33 -39.31 25.87
CA GLU A 242 39.27 -38.89 26.93
C GLU A 242 39.39 -39.96 28.01
N THR A 243 38.28 -40.51 28.49
CA THR A 243 38.29 -41.59 29.50
C THR A 243 39.03 -42.83 28.97
N LYS A 244 38.83 -43.20 27.70
CA LYS A 244 39.56 -44.32 27.07
C LYS A 244 41.06 -44.04 26.98
N LYS A 245 41.44 -42.82 26.58
CA LYS A 245 42.85 -42.41 26.48
C LYS A 245 43.52 -42.36 27.85
N GLU A 246 42.82 -41.89 28.88
CA GLU A 246 43.31 -41.91 30.26
C GLU A 246 43.52 -43.34 30.78
N ALA A 247 42.61 -44.26 30.46
CA ALA A 247 42.79 -45.68 30.79
C ALA A 247 44.01 -46.30 30.08
N GLU A 248 44.26 -45.97 28.82
CA GLU A 248 45.47 -46.40 28.09
C GLU A 248 46.75 -45.80 28.69
N VAL A 249 46.74 -44.51 29.04
CA VAL A 249 47.87 -43.85 29.70
C VAL A 249 48.14 -44.46 31.08
N ALA A 250 47.11 -44.78 31.85
CA ALA A 250 47.25 -45.46 33.13
C ALA A 250 47.86 -46.87 33.00
N ALA A 251 47.43 -47.63 31.98
CA ALA A 251 48.02 -48.94 31.68
C ALA A 251 49.50 -48.82 31.28
N ALA A 252 49.84 -47.88 30.39
CA ALA A 252 51.22 -47.62 29.98
C ALA A 252 52.11 -47.17 31.15
N ASN A 253 51.58 -46.36 32.07
CA ASN A 253 52.28 -45.94 33.29
C ASN A 253 52.50 -47.10 34.27
N SER A 254 51.54 -48.02 34.40
CA SER A 254 51.69 -49.24 35.21
C SER A 254 52.81 -50.13 34.67
N ASP A 255 52.84 -50.34 33.34
CA ASP A 255 53.89 -51.13 32.69
C ASP A 255 55.29 -50.50 32.86
N LEU A 256 55.37 -49.16 32.76
CA LEU A 256 56.59 -48.41 33.04
C LEU A 256 57.05 -48.56 34.50
N ALA A 257 56.11 -48.56 35.46
CA ALA A 257 56.41 -48.74 36.87
C ALA A 257 56.96 -50.15 37.16
N VAL A 258 56.39 -51.20 36.55
CA VAL A 258 56.88 -52.58 36.66
C VAL A 258 58.31 -52.69 36.11
N LYS A 259 58.59 -52.10 34.94
CA LYS A 259 59.95 -52.10 34.36
C LYS A 259 60.95 -51.35 35.25
N LYS A 260 60.57 -50.18 35.79
CA LYS A 260 61.41 -49.42 36.73
C LYS A 260 61.69 -50.19 38.02
N ALA A 261 60.69 -50.89 38.57
CA ALA A 261 60.87 -51.74 39.74
C ALA A 261 61.85 -52.89 39.47
N GLY A 262 61.76 -53.52 38.28
CA GLY A 262 62.70 -54.54 37.84
C GLY A 262 64.15 -54.04 37.77
N TRP A 263 64.38 -52.86 37.20
CA TRP A 263 65.72 -52.25 37.16
C TRP A 263 66.24 -51.85 38.54
N SER A 264 65.38 -51.34 39.42
CA SER A 264 65.76 -51.00 40.80
C SER A 264 66.15 -52.24 41.61
N GLN A 265 65.42 -53.34 41.44
CA GLN A 265 65.76 -54.63 42.04
C GLN A 265 67.15 -55.11 41.56
N GLN A 266 67.42 -55.05 40.25
CA GLN A 266 68.73 -55.43 39.69
C GLN A 266 69.86 -54.54 40.18
N ALA A 267 69.66 -53.22 40.27
CA ALA A 267 70.65 -52.29 40.80
C ALA A 267 71.00 -52.59 42.26
N LYS A 268 69.99 -52.88 43.10
CA LYS A 268 70.22 -53.27 44.50
C LYS A 268 70.96 -54.60 44.65
N VAL A 269 70.70 -55.58 43.77
CA VAL A 269 71.44 -56.85 43.79
C VAL A 269 72.91 -56.64 43.44
N ALA A 270 73.21 -55.82 42.43
CA ALA A 270 74.59 -55.49 42.06
C ALA A 270 75.34 -54.74 43.18
N GLU A 271 74.67 -53.85 43.91
CA GLU A 271 75.25 -53.12 45.05
C GLU A 271 75.57 -54.05 46.24
N VAL A 272 74.68 -55.02 46.53
CA VAL A 272 74.90 -56.03 47.57
C VAL A 272 76.03 -56.99 47.19
N GLU A 273 76.15 -57.38 45.92
CA GLU A 273 77.26 -58.20 45.46
C GLU A 273 78.61 -57.46 45.52
N ALA A 274 78.64 -56.18 45.14
CA ALA A 274 79.83 -55.35 45.23
C ALA A 274 80.30 -55.16 46.69
N SER A 275 79.38 -54.87 47.61
CA SER A 275 79.71 -54.73 49.04
C SER A 275 80.22 -56.04 49.67
N LYS A 276 79.62 -57.20 49.32
CA LYS A 276 80.14 -58.50 49.75
C LYS A 276 81.54 -58.80 49.21
N ALA A 277 81.84 -58.41 47.96
CA ALA A 277 83.17 -58.58 47.39
C ALA A 277 84.23 -57.73 48.11
N VAL A 278 83.88 -56.50 48.53
CA VAL A 278 84.77 -55.65 49.35
C VAL A 278 85.02 -56.27 50.72
N ALA A 279 83.98 -56.73 51.40
CA ALA A 279 84.11 -57.35 52.73
C ALA A 279 84.97 -58.63 52.72
N LEU A 280 84.87 -59.45 51.68
CA LEU A 280 85.73 -60.64 51.52
C LEU A 280 87.21 -60.25 51.35
N ARG A 281 87.48 -59.21 50.57
CA ARG A 281 88.86 -58.72 50.36
C ARG A 281 89.48 -58.13 51.63
N GLU A 282 88.70 -57.43 52.44
CA GLU A 282 89.16 -56.90 53.74
C GLU A 282 89.49 -58.02 54.73
N ALA A 283 88.69 -59.08 54.77
CA ALA A 283 88.94 -60.25 55.62
C ALA A 283 90.23 -61.01 55.23
N GLU A 284 90.51 -61.15 53.93
CA GLU A 284 91.77 -61.75 53.45
C GLU A 284 93.01 -60.93 53.86
N LEU A 285 92.92 -59.60 53.72
CA LEU A 285 94.00 -58.68 54.11
C LEU A 285 94.28 -58.70 55.62
N GLN A 286 93.25 -58.85 56.46
CA GLN A 286 93.41 -58.98 57.92
C GLN A 286 94.18 -60.24 58.31
N MET A 287 93.88 -61.38 57.68
CA MET A 287 94.60 -62.63 57.93
C MET A 287 96.10 -62.55 57.56
N GLU A 288 96.47 -61.82 56.50
CA GLU A 288 97.87 -61.61 56.14
C GLU A 288 98.63 -60.75 57.15
N VAL A 289 97.98 -59.71 57.69
CA VAL A 289 98.58 -58.84 58.71
C VAL A 289 98.85 -59.61 60.01
N GLU A 290 97.93 -60.48 60.43
CA GLU A 290 98.10 -61.32 61.62
C GLU A 290 99.26 -62.31 61.48
N LYS A 291 99.40 -62.97 60.32
CA LYS A 291 100.54 -63.86 60.03
C LYS A 291 101.88 -63.12 60.11
N ARG A 292 101.95 -61.90 59.56
CA ARG A 292 103.17 -61.06 59.62
C ARG A 292 103.53 -60.65 61.05
N ASN A 293 102.54 -60.37 61.89
CA ASN A 293 102.77 -60.00 63.28
C ASN A 293 103.26 -61.18 64.14
N ALA A 294 102.75 -62.40 63.88
CA ALA A 294 103.22 -63.61 64.56
C ALA A 294 104.70 -63.91 64.25
N LEU A 295 105.14 -63.75 62.99
CA LEU A 295 106.54 -63.90 62.59
C LEU A 295 107.46 -62.89 63.30
N ARG A 296 107.01 -61.64 63.47
CA ARG A 296 107.80 -60.60 64.15
C ARG A 296 108.01 -60.90 65.64
N GLN A 297 107.07 -61.61 66.28
CA GLN A 297 107.20 -61.99 67.70
C GLN A 297 108.17 -63.15 67.92
N THR A 298 108.26 -64.11 67.00
CA THR A 298 109.21 -65.23 67.11
C THR A 298 110.66 -64.78 66.90
N GLU A 299 110.90 -63.79 66.03
CA GLU A 299 112.22 -63.19 65.85
C GLU A 299 112.70 -62.42 67.09
N LYS A 300 111.81 -61.68 67.78
CA LYS A 300 112.14 -60.98 69.04
C LYS A 300 112.56 -61.94 70.15
N LEU A 301 111.83 -63.05 70.35
CA LEU A 301 112.13 -64.04 71.37
C LEU A 301 113.47 -64.77 71.12
N LYS A 302 113.86 -64.95 69.85
CA LYS A 302 115.19 -65.49 69.48
C LYS A 302 116.34 -64.54 69.85
N ALA A 303 116.14 -63.22 69.72
CA ALA A 303 117.16 -62.23 70.03
C ALA A 303 117.41 -62.08 71.54
N GLU A 304 116.36 -62.18 72.37
CA GLU A 304 116.49 -62.08 73.83
C GLU A 304 117.27 -63.26 74.45
N LEU A 305 117.05 -64.48 73.96
CA LEU A 305 117.77 -65.68 74.43
C LEU A 305 119.27 -65.67 74.06
N LEU A 306 119.64 -65.12 72.90
CA LEU A 306 121.04 -64.98 72.49
C LEU A 306 121.79 -63.92 73.31
N SER A 307 121.11 -62.85 73.75
CA SER A 307 121.73 -61.83 74.61
C SER A 307 122.05 -62.38 76.01
N LYS A 308 121.18 -63.22 76.57
CA LYS A 308 121.32 -63.76 77.93
C LYS A 308 122.44 -64.80 78.05
N ALA A 309 122.70 -65.57 76.99
CA ALA A 309 123.79 -66.55 76.93
C ALA A 309 125.19 -65.91 76.79
N THR A 310 125.27 -64.67 76.29
CA THR A 310 126.56 -63.97 76.08
C THR A 310 127.03 -63.29 77.38
N VAL A 311 126.11 -62.86 78.24
CA VAL A 311 126.43 -62.19 79.53
C VAL A 311 126.91 -63.17 80.61
N ASP A 312 126.52 -64.45 80.56
CA ASP A 312 127.00 -65.49 81.48
C ASP A 312 128.40 -66.05 81.12
N TYR A 313 128.91 -65.78 79.92
CA TYR A 313 130.24 -66.23 79.46
C TYR A 313 131.36 -65.21 79.77
N ASP A 314 131.04 -63.90 79.85
CA ASP A 314 132.02 -62.82 80.07
C ASP A 314 132.32 -62.50 81.55
N MET A 315 131.61 -63.06 82.53
CA MET A 315 131.90 -62.86 83.96
C MET A 315 132.70 -64.00 84.63
N LYS A 316 133.15 -65.01 83.87
CA LYS A 316 133.85 -66.19 84.43
C LYS A 316 135.29 -66.46 83.95
N VAL A 317 135.92 -65.65 83.08
CA VAL A 317 137.33 -65.83 82.67
C VAL A 317 137.95 -64.48 82.30
N PRO A 318 138.92 -63.89 83.07
CA PRO A 318 140.10 -64.57 83.57
C PRO A 318 140.42 -64.34 85.06
N PHE A 319 140.60 -65.48 85.72
CA PHE A 319 141.55 -65.71 86.79
C PHE A 319 142.99 -65.52 86.27
N LEU A 320 143.93 -65.16 87.13
CA LEU A 320 145.34 -65.61 87.06
C LEU A 320 146.29 -64.95 86.02
N ALA A 321 146.84 -63.77 86.32
CA ALA A 321 148.18 -63.38 85.83
C ALA A 321 148.81 -62.26 86.69
N ILE A 322 149.98 -62.56 87.27
CA ILE A 322 151.01 -61.64 87.83
C ILE A 322 150.97 -61.42 89.35
N TYR A 323 151.22 -62.51 90.09
CA TYR A 323 152.27 -62.52 91.11
C TYR A 323 153.63 -62.17 90.43
N TYR A 324 154.56 -61.55 91.17
CA TYR A 324 155.96 -61.21 90.79
C TYR A 324 156.18 -59.90 90.00
N TYR A 325 156.38 -58.76 90.68
CA TYR A 325 157.67 -58.06 90.77
C TYR A 325 157.62 -56.74 91.61
N SER A 326 158.49 -56.67 92.63
CA SER A 326 159.17 -55.47 93.20
C SER A 326 158.35 -54.51 94.08
N ARG A 327 158.66 -54.22 95.36
CA ARG A 327 159.93 -54.02 96.11
C ARG A 327 160.85 -53.00 95.41
N ASN A 328 160.92 -51.80 96.01
CA ASN A 328 161.66 -50.58 95.63
C ASN A 328 160.85 -49.65 94.71
N PHE A 329 160.46 -48.43 95.07
CA PHE A 329 161.25 -47.36 95.70
C PHE A 329 160.33 -46.38 96.47
N ILE A 330 160.81 -46.01 97.67
CA ILE A 330 160.47 -44.88 98.56
C ILE A 330 159.17 -44.94 99.35
#